data_AF-A0A831UEH8-F1
#
_entry.id   AF-A0A831UEH8-F1
#
_cell.length_a   1.000
_cell.length_b   1.000
_cell.length_c   1.000
_cell.angle_alpha   90.00
_cell.angle_beta   90.00
_cell.angle_gamma   90.00
#
_symmetry.space_group_name_H-M   'P 1'
#
loop_
_entity.id
_entity.type
_entity.pdbx_description
1 polymer ?
#
loop_
_entity_poly.entity_id
_entity_poly.type
_entity_poly.pdbx_seq_one_letter_code
_entity_poly.pdbx_strand_id
1 'polypeptide(L)'
;MRFVLILAIVGLAASAGGAASWVKPPKMRDGVRVGVFDAEVRRVYGLSEGLPDPDVRCVALSPERSVYAGTTKGLVRVEGERAIAVEGMDTAVDAVGLWRNGVVAFCAAQVFQVREDKASAVATFKGGQVLDIGGVQALYIASDNGLFRLDGQAFVGEDGLHVLLGTNLRVNQLAFGPDGELAVAAEAGLFARADGRWDRLIPDDGARRWAVAGVRGVAFDEDGRLWCASPQGAACREEGAWRLYTGYEGVPYDDFTTMARGEDGVVWFGMRIGAIRYDGAHWAYRQGRRWLPHDEVREIAVDADGNAWFATAGGLGVIERRATTLAEKARFFEDEIDAYHRRTPYGFVDAVHLKTPGDKSEWTQSDSDNDGLWTGMYGAGECFAWAATRDPKAKDRAKAAFEALRFLRVVAEGCEHEPPAGFVARSILPTSGPDPNEGRLEDDRRRRDTDDTQWKVFEPRWPK
;
A
#
# COMPACT_ATOMS: atom_id res chain seq x y z
N MET A 1 -7.88 7.76 -28.16
CA MET A 1 -7.50 6.59 -27.34
C MET A 1 -6.89 5.53 -28.25
N ARG A 2 -5.57 5.34 -28.20
CA ARG A 2 -4.89 4.21 -28.85
C ARG A 2 -4.41 3.30 -27.72
N PHE A 3 -4.97 2.09 -27.65
CA PHE A 3 -4.48 1.03 -26.78
C PHE A 3 -3.08 0.62 -27.26
N VAL A 4 -2.06 0.90 -26.44
CA VAL A 4 -0.72 0.33 -26.61
C VAL A 4 -0.64 -0.88 -25.69
N LEU A 5 -0.79 -2.07 -26.29
CA LEU A 5 -0.54 -3.34 -25.64
C LEU A 5 0.99 -3.46 -25.44
N ILE A 6 1.45 -3.37 -24.19
CA ILE A 6 2.85 -3.59 -23.85
C ILE A 6 3.12 -5.11 -23.89
N LEU A 7 3.47 -5.62 -25.08
CA LEU A 7 4.17 -6.89 -25.26
C LEU A 7 5.67 -6.61 -25.08
N ALA A 8 6.09 -6.43 -23.84
CA ALA A 8 7.51 -6.49 -23.50
C ALA A 8 7.93 -7.97 -23.56
N ILE A 9 8.29 -8.45 -24.76
CA ILE A 9 9.23 -9.56 -25.06
C ILE A 9 9.35 -9.77 -26.59
N VAL A 10 8.42 -9.30 -27.42
CA VAL A 10 8.57 -9.39 -28.89
C VAL A 10 8.27 -8.03 -29.51
N GLY A 11 9.32 -7.27 -29.79
CA GLY A 11 9.23 -5.93 -30.35
C GLY A 11 8.58 -5.91 -31.73
N LEU A 12 7.39 -5.35 -31.82
CA LEU A 12 6.79 -4.88 -33.06
C LEU A 12 6.07 -3.55 -32.80
N ALA A 13 6.58 -2.48 -33.41
CA ALA A 13 5.86 -1.23 -33.56
C ALA A 13 5.42 -1.13 -35.03
N ALA A 14 4.13 -1.20 -35.29
CA ALA A 14 3.58 -0.94 -36.62
C ALA A 14 3.23 0.55 -36.73
N SER A 15 3.93 1.30 -37.59
CA SER A 15 3.46 2.60 -38.07
C SER A 15 2.71 2.42 -39.38
N ALA A 16 1.51 2.95 -39.48
CA ALA A 16 0.75 2.98 -40.72
C ALA A 16 1.53 3.79 -41.78
N GLY A 17 2.08 3.11 -42.79
CA GLY A 17 2.62 3.73 -44.01
C GLY A 17 4.12 3.66 -44.27
N GLY A 18 4.93 2.93 -43.49
CA GLY A 18 6.37 2.80 -43.73
C GLY A 18 6.90 1.42 -43.35
N ALA A 19 7.91 0.93 -44.08
CA ALA A 19 8.50 -0.39 -43.89
C ALA A 19 8.79 -0.69 -42.41
N ALA A 20 8.39 -1.88 -41.94
CA ALA A 20 8.63 -2.33 -40.58
C ALA A 20 10.14 -2.32 -40.28
N SER A 21 10.61 -1.31 -39.55
CA SER A 21 11.96 -1.28 -39.03
C SER A 21 12.01 -2.00 -37.70
N TRP A 22 12.81 -3.05 -37.60
CA TRP A 22 13.12 -3.71 -36.33
C TRP A 22 13.77 -2.69 -35.39
N VAL A 23 13.01 -2.19 -34.40
CA VAL A 23 13.61 -1.49 -33.27
C VAL A 23 14.33 -2.56 -32.47
N LYS A 24 15.67 -2.54 -32.51
CA LYS A 24 16.46 -3.38 -31.60
C LYS A 24 15.94 -3.08 -30.18
N PRO A 25 15.53 -4.09 -29.40
CA PRO A 25 15.17 -3.84 -28.01
C PRO A 25 16.33 -3.08 -27.36
N PRO A 26 16.04 -2.10 -26.48
CA PRO A 26 17.09 -1.43 -25.73
C PRO A 26 17.98 -2.52 -25.16
N LYS A 27 19.30 -2.46 -25.44
CA LYS A 27 20.26 -3.33 -24.75
C LYS A 27 20.01 -3.06 -23.26
N MET A 28 19.43 -4.00 -22.53
CA MET A 28 19.49 -3.99 -21.07
C MET A 28 20.99 -4.01 -20.75
N ARG A 29 21.55 -2.84 -20.45
CA ARG A 29 22.99 -2.66 -20.23
C ARG A 29 23.40 -3.21 -18.87
N ASP A 30 22.44 -3.39 -17.98
CA ASP A 30 22.60 -4.10 -16.72
C ASP A 30 21.83 -5.42 -16.85
N GLY A 31 22.52 -6.55 -16.69
CA GLY A 31 21.86 -7.86 -16.68
C GLY A 31 20.77 -7.91 -15.60
N VAL A 32 19.80 -8.81 -15.75
CA VAL A 32 18.84 -9.08 -14.67
C VAL A 32 19.63 -9.54 -13.44
N ARG A 33 19.60 -8.75 -12.37
CA ARG A 33 20.15 -9.16 -11.08
C ARG A 33 19.31 -10.32 -10.57
N VAL A 34 19.89 -11.50 -10.58
CA VAL A 34 19.32 -12.73 -10.01
C VAL A 34 19.95 -12.98 -8.64
N GLY A 35 19.16 -13.41 -7.66
CA GLY A 35 19.60 -13.59 -6.29
C GLY A 35 18.48 -13.32 -5.29
N VAL A 36 18.87 -12.92 -4.08
CA VAL A 36 17.96 -12.48 -3.03
C VAL A 36 17.61 -11.00 -3.28
N PHE A 37 16.33 -10.67 -3.19
CA PHE A 37 15.82 -9.31 -3.24
C PHE A 37 14.71 -9.13 -2.22
N ASP A 38 14.44 -7.89 -1.84
CA ASP A 38 13.34 -7.59 -0.92
C ASP A 38 12.01 -7.61 -1.67
N ALA A 39 11.18 -8.58 -1.37
CA ALA A 39 9.78 -8.59 -1.76
C ALA A 39 8.94 -7.89 -0.69
N GLU A 40 8.08 -6.98 -1.14
CA GLU A 40 7.05 -6.41 -0.29
C GLU A 40 5.94 -7.43 -0.06
N VAL A 41 5.66 -7.73 1.20
CA VAL A 41 4.59 -8.63 1.63
C VAL A 41 3.67 -7.88 2.59
N ARG A 42 2.37 -7.87 2.28
CA ARG A 42 1.37 -7.23 3.13
C ARG A 42 0.90 -8.18 4.23
N ARG A 43 0.71 -7.64 5.43
CA ARG A 43 -0.08 -8.23 6.52
C ARG A 43 -1.04 -7.17 7.08
N VAL A 44 -2.17 -7.64 7.63
CA VAL A 44 -3.20 -6.78 8.22
C VAL A 44 -3.60 -7.32 9.58
N TYR A 45 -3.86 -6.39 10.50
CA TYR A 45 -4.46 -6.63 11.80
C TYR A 45 -5.82 -5.91 11.82
N GLY A 46 -6.88 -6.68 11.99
CA GLY A 46 -8.26 -6.27 12.19
C GLY A 46 -8.82 -6.87 13.48
N LEU A 47 -10.15 -6.96 13.55
CA LEU A 47 -10.85 -7.52 14.72
C LEU A 47 -10.45 -8.98 15.00
N SER A 48 -10.26 -9.79 13.96
CA SER A 48 -9.86 -11.20 14.08
C SER A 48 -8.46 -11.36 14.69
N GLU A 49 -7.55 -10.42 14.41
CA GLU A 49 -6.19 -10.42 14.94
C GLU A 49 -6.09 -9.79 16.34
N GLY A 50 -7.16 -9.19 16.84
CA GLY A 50 -7.25 -8.66 18.20
C GLY A 50 -7.32 -7.14 18.33
N LEU A 51 -7.47 -6.39 17.22
CA LEU A 51 -7.77 -4.96 17.34
C LEU A 51 -9.12 -4.76 18.05
N PRO A 52 -9.22 -3.84 19.02
CA PRO A 52 -10.49 -3.50 19.66
C PRO A 52 -11.42 -2.71 18.74
N ASP A 53 -10.86 -2.00 17.75
CA ASP A 53 -11.60 -1.29 16.72
C ASP A 53 -10.77 -1.19 15.42
N PRO A 54 -11.40 -1.33 14.23
CA PRO A 54 -10.68 -1.20 12.96
C PRO A 54 -10.31 0.25 12.62
N ASP A 55 -10.90 1.27 13.25
CA ASP A 55 -10.49 2.65 13.06
C ASP A 55 -9.20 2.90 13.86
N VAL A 56 -8.05 2.74 13.18
CA VAL A 56 -6.72 2.97 13.74
C VAL A 56 -6.32 4.41 13.41
N ARG A 57 -5.96 5.17 14.44
CA ARG A 57 -5.69 6.61 14.35
C ARG A 57 -4.22 6.92 14.30
N CYS A 58 -3.44 6.17 15.06
CA CYS A 58 -2.02 6.43 15.27
C CYS A 58 -1.22 5.13 15.42
N VAL A 59 0.06 5.18 15.07
CA VAL A 59 1.01 4.08 15.17
C VAL A 59 2.41 4.59 15.50
N ALA A 60 3.09 3.93 16.44
CA ALA A 60 4.48 4.21 16.78
C ALA A 60 5.27 2.94 17.07
N LEU A 61 6.59 3.03 16.99
CA LEU A 61 7.52 1.93 17.19
C LEU A 61 8.43 2.21 18.38
N SER A 62 8.40 1.37 19.41
CA SER A 62 9.31 1.49 20.54
C SER A 62 10.76 1.24 20.11
N PRO A 63 11.76 1.73 20.86
CA PRO A 63 13.17 1.42 20.61
C PRO A 63 13.47 -0.09 20.61
N GLU A 64 12.69 -0.88 21.36
CA GLU A 64 12.74 -2.34 21.41
C GLU A 64 12.00 -3.01 20.24
N ARG A 65 11.64 -2.24 19.19
CA ARG A 65 10.94 -2.69 17.98
C ARG A 65 9.51 -3.21 18.22
N SER A 66 8.88 -2.82 19.33
CA SER A 66 7.47 -3.12 19.56
C SER A 66 6.58 -2.11 18.84
N VAL A 67 5.56 -2.59 18.11
CA VAL A 67 4.60 -1.72 17.42
C VAL A 67 3.42 -1.45 18.34
N TYR A 68 3.07 -0.18 18.48
CA TYR A 68 1.89 0.27 19.22
C TYR A 68 0.93 0.98 18.28
N ALA A 69 -0.34 0.62 18.33
CA ALA A 69 -1.37 1.24 17.49
C ALA A 69 -2.56 1.71 18.34
N GLY A 70 -2.86 3.00 18.25
CA GLY A 70 -3.99 3.62 18.91
C GLY A 70 -5.24 3.55 18.03
N THR A 71 -6.36 3.15 18.63
CA THR A 71 -7.66 3.02 17.96
C THR A 71 -8.71 3.90 18.63
N THR A 72 -9.91 3.95 18.07
CA THR A 72 -11.07 4.61 18.71
C THR A 72 -11.53 3.95 20.01
N LYS A 73 -11.04 2.75 20.34
CA LYS A 73 -11.43 1.96 21.53
C LYS A 73 -10.26 1.38 22.33
N GLY A 74 -9.07 1.96 22.19
CA GLY A 74 -7.93 1.57 23.01
C GLY A 74 -6.61 1.50 22.29
N LEU A 75 -5.56 1.23 23.05
CA LEU A 75 -4.19 1.03 22.58
C LEU A 75 -3.90 -0.46 22.49
N VAL A 76 -3.24 -0.89 21.42
CA VAL A 76 -2.70 -2.25 21.29
C VAL A 76 -1.19 -2.24 21.08
N ARG A 77 -0.54 -3.33 21.48
CA ARG A 77 0.80 -3.73 21.07
C ARG A 77 0.72 -4.93 20.13
N VAL A 78 1.50 -4.94 19.06
CA VAL A 78 1.58 -6.09 18.15
C VAL A 78 2.59 -7.11 18.67
N GLU A 79 2.17 -8.38 18.72
CA GLU A 79 2.99 -9.53 19.07
C GLU A 79 2.78 -10.65 18.04
N GLY A 80 3.74 -10.79 17.12
CA GLY A 80 3.65 -11.73 16.01
C GLY A 80 2.41 -11.48 15.16
N GLU A 81 1.44 -12.39 15.21
CA GLU A 81 0.20 -12.33 14.41
C GLU A 81 -0.99 -11.73 15.16
N ARG A 82 -0.77 -11.25 16.39
CA ARG A 82 -1.84 -10.75 17.25
C ARG A 82 -1.61 -9.29 17.64
N ALA A 83 -2.71 -8.57 17.80
CA ALA A 83 -2.75 -7.30 18.51
C ALA A 83 -3.24 -7.56 19.94
N ILE A 84 -2.45 -7.15 20.93
CA ILE A 84 -2.70 -7.35 22.36
C ILE A 84 -3.05 -6.00 22.97
N ALA A 85 -4.19 -5.91 23.67
CA ALA A 85 -4.61 -4.67 24.32
C ALA A 85 -3.63 -4.27 25.44
N VAL A 86 -3.33 -2.97 25.53
CA VAL A 86 -2.53 -2.40 26.62
C VAL A 86 -3.44 -2.14 27.82
N GLU A 87 -3.05 -2.64 28.99
CA GLU A 87 -3.80 -2.49 30.25
C GLU A 87 -3.97 -1.01 30.62
N GLY A 88 -5.21 -0.62 30.95
CA GLY A 88 -5.56 0.75 31.33
C GLY A 88 -5.77 1.71 30.15
N MET A 89 -5.73 1.22 28.90
CA MET A 89 -5.93 2.02 27.68
C MET A 89 -7.09 1.46 26.84
N ASP A 90 -8.30 1.50 27.39
CA ASP A 90 -9.54 0.97 26.81
C ASP A 90 -10.46 2.06 26.18
N THR A 91 -9.92 3.27 26.02
CA THR A 91 -10.62 4.42 25.43
C THR A 91 -9.90 4.91 24.18
N ALA A 92 -10.54 5.82 23.45
CA ALA A 92 -9.99 6.37 22.22
C ALA A 92 -8.59 6.97 22.43
N VAL A 93 -7.63 6.52 21.63
CA VAL A 93 -6.25 7.01 21.64
C VAL A 93 -6.08 7.95 20.45
N ASP A 94 -5.77 9.21 20.71
CA ASP A 94 -5.73 10.23 19.66
C ASP A 94 -4.35 10.34 19.02
N ALA A 95 -3.28 10.11 19.80
CA ALA A 95 -1.91 10.11 19.28
C ALA A 95 -1.00 9.19 20.09
N VAL A 96 0.00 8.62 19.42
CA VAL A 96 1.06 7.81 20.02
C VAL A 96 2.37 8.26 19.40
N GLY A 97 3.44 8.33 20.19
CA GLY A 97 4.76 8.63 19.67
C GLY A 97 5.85 8.25 20.64
N LEU A 98 7.05 8.80 20.45
CA LEU A 98 8.23 8.41 21.22
C LEU A 98 8.68 9.51 22.17
N TRP A 99 9.08 9.10 23.37
CA TRP A 99 9.73 9.96 24.36
C TRP A 99 10.52 9.15 25.39
N ARG A 100 11.73 9.62 25.74
CA ARG A 100 12.63 9.01 26.74
C ARG A 100 12.88 7.50 26.53
N ASN A 101 13.17 7.11 25.29
CA ASN A 101 13.37 5.71 24.90
C ASN A 101 12.16 4.81 25.20
N GLY A 102 10.94 5.35 25.12
CA GLY A 102 9.73 4.57 25.25
C GLY A 102 8.60 5.20 24.44
N VAL A 103 7.43 4.58 24.56
CA VAL A 103 6.21 5.04 23.88
C VAL A 103 5.42 5.93 24.81
N VAL A 104 4.86 7.00 24.27
CA VAL A 104 3.86 7.84 24.92
C VAL A 104 2.56 7.76 24.14
N ALA A 105 1.45 7.76 24.85
CA ALA A 105 0.11 7.78 24.28
C ALA A 105 -0.69 8.92 24.90
N PHE A 106 -1.55 9.54 24.09
CA PHE A 106 -2.49 10.55 24.55
C PHE A 106 -3.92 10.03 24.38
N CYS A 107 -4.67 10.01 25.48
CA CYS A 107 -6.10 9.72 25.48
C CYS A 107 -6.79 10.53 26.59
N ALA A 108 -8.03 10.95 26.33
CA ALA A 108 -8.89 11.62 27.32
C ALA A 108 -8.21 12.77 28.10
N ALA A 109 -7.52 13.67 27.40
CA ALA A 109 -6.78 14.82 27.97
C ALA A 109 -5.58 14.44 28.86
N GLN A 110 -5.15 13.18 28.86
CA GLN A 110 -4.06 12.66 29.66
C GLN A 110 -2.96 12.09 28.76
N VAL A 111 -1.70 12.37 29.12
CA VAL A 111 -0.53 11.74 28.52
C VAL A 111 -0.10 10.59 29.40
N PHE A 112 0.10 9.42 28.79
CA PHE A 112 0.58 8.20 29.42
C PHE A 112 1.96 7.84 28.87
N GLN A 113 2.86 7.42 29.75
CA GLN A 113 4.01 6.62 29.35
C GLN A 113 3.57 5.16 29.26
N VAL A 114 3.87 4.52 28.13
CA VAL A 114 3.56 3.12 27.87
C VAL A 114 4.86 2.31 27.91
N ARG A 115 4.83 1.21 28.64
CA ARG A 115 5.91 0.21 28.71
C ARG A 115 5.29 -1.16 28.62
N GLU A 116 5.69 -1.92 27.61
CA GLU A 116 5.14 -3.24 27.32
C GLU A 116 3.61 -3.19 27.20
N ASP A 117 2.91 -3.79 28.17
CA ASP A 117 1.46 -3.91 28.24
C ASP A 117 0.82 -2.95 29.24
N LYS A 118 1.57 -1.99 29.82
CA LYS A 118 1.07 -1.08 30.87
C LYS A 118 1.26 0.39 30.53
N ALA A 119 0.27 1.19 30.92
CA ALA A 119 0.28 2.64 30.79
C ALA A 119 0.26 3.33 32.17
N SER A 120 1.06 4.39 32.32
CA SER A 120 1.08 5.22 33.53
C SER A 120 0.97 6.69 33.15
N ALA A 121 0.03 7.41 33.77
CA ALA A 121 -0.18 8.84 33.52
C ALA A 121 1.05 9.68 33.93
N VAL A 122 1.44 10.63 33.08
CA VAL A 122 2.61 11.50 33.32
C VAL A 122 2.27 13.00 33.29
N ALA A 123 1.27 13.40 32.52
CA ALA A 123 0.85 14.80 32.40
C ALA A 123 -0.61 14.89 31.93
N THR A 124 -1.19 16.09 32.03
CA THR A 124 -2.52 16.43 31.48
C THR A 124 -2.34 17.51 30.43
N PHE A 125 -3.08 17.40 29.33
CA PHE A 125 -3.07 18.40 28.27
C PHE A 125 -4.50 18.81 27.91
N LYS A 126 -4.74 20.13 27.89
CA LYS A 126 -6.03 20.75 27.56
C LYS A 126 -5.88 21.82 26.48
N GLY A 127 -4.77 21.80 25.74
CA GLY A 127 -4.46 22.79 24.70
C GLY A 127 -5.04 22.42 23.33
N GLY A 128 -6.23 21.81 23.27
CA GLY A 128 -6.91 21.46 22.02
C GLY A 128 -6.83 19.99 21.62
N GLN A 129 -7.25 19.69 20.39
CA GLN A 129 -7.17 18.37 19.77
C GLN A 129 -5.72 18.03 19.44
N VAL A 130 -5.19 16.94 20.02
CA VAL A 130 -3.85 16.45 19.70
C VAL A 130 -3.83 15.83 18.31
N LEU A 131 -2.81 16.19 17.53
CA LEU A 131 -2.62 15.75 16.15
C LEU A 131 -1.34 14.93 15.99
N ASP A 132 -0.32 15.23 16.80
CA ASP A 132 0.94 14.48 16.86
C ASP A 132 1.59 14.71 18.24
N ILE A 133 2.34 13.73 18.72
CA ILE A 133 3.01 13.75 20.03
C ILE A 133 4.36 13.05 19.93
N GLY A 134 5.41 13.67 20.46
CA GLY A 134 6.73 13.03 20.41
C GLY A 134 7.83 13.91 20.96
N GLY A 135 9.01 13.33 21.12
CA GLY A 135 10.12 14.02 21.75
C GLY A 135 11.36 13.18 21.92
N VAL A 136 12.52 13.80 21.81
CA VAL A 136 13.80 13.16 22.19
C VAL A 136 14.13 13.51 23.64
N GLN A 137 14.48 14.77 23.90
CA GLN A 137 14.82 15.26 25.24
C GLN A 137 13.59 15.83 25.98
N ALA A 138 12.81 16.65 25.28
CA ALA A 138 11.54 17.20 25.76
C ALA A 138 10.39 16.57 24.96
N LEU A 139 9.24 16.43 25.62
CA LEU A 139 8.01 15.98 24.98
C LEU A 139 7.27 17.18 24.39
N TYR A 140 6.83 17.03 23.15
CA TYR A 140 6.03 18.00 22.42
C TYR A 140 4.67 17.43 22.05
N ILE A 141 3.66 18.30 22.04
CA ILE A 141 2.32 18.04 21.51
C ILE A 141 2.05 19.07 20.42
N ALA A 142 1.78 18.58 19.21
CA ALA A 142 1.14 19.35 18.16
C ALA A 142 -0.38 19.24 18.32
N SER A 143 -1.08 20.36 18.26
CA SER A 143 -2.53 20.40 18.34
C SER A 143 -3.15 21.35 17.31
N ASP A 144 -4.48 21.35 17.25
CA ASP A 144 -5.26 22.36 16.54
C ASP A 144 -5.12 23.79 17.12
N ASN A 145 -4.45 23.95 18.26
CA ASN A 145 -4.26 25.22 18.96
C ASN A 145 -2.76 25.51 19.26
N GLY A 146 -1.86 24.93 18.47
CA GLY A 146 -0.43 25.26 18.50
C GLY A 146 0.49 24.10 18.83
N LEU A 147 1.76 24.43 19.02
CA LEU A 147 2.78 23.51 19.54
C LEU A 147 3.01 23.78 21.03
N PHE A 148 3.07 22.72 21.82
CA PHE A 148 3.30 22.79 23.26
C PHE A 148 4.45 21.88 23.67
N ARG A 149 5.25 22.35 24.62
CA ARG A 149 6.36 21.60 25.22
C ARG A 149 6.04 21.27 26.66
N LEU A 150 6.33 20.04 27.09
CA LEU A 150 6.23 19.65 28.50
C LEU A 150 7.33 20.36 29.32
N ASP A 151 6.91 21.04 30.38
CA ASP A 151 7.75 21.68 31.38
C ASP A 151 7.28 21.28 32.78
N GLY A 152 8.09 20.48 33.48
CA GLY A 152 7.65 19.78 34.68
C GLY A 152 6.49 18.82 34.38
N GLN A 153 5.29 19.17 34.87
CA GLN A 153 4.04 18.41 34.65
C GLN A 153 3.01 19.18 33.81
N ALA A 154 3.35 20.38 33.31
CA ALA A 154 2.46 21.23 32.54
C ALA A 154 2.98 21.43 31.12
N PHE A 155 2.07 21.60 30.17
CA PHE A 155 2.42 21.95 28.80
C PHE A 155 2.42 23.48 28.65
N VAL A 156 3.51 24.02 28.10
CA VAL A 156 3.70 25.44 27.83
C VAL A 156 3.75 25.65 26.32
N GLY A 157 3.07 26.67 25.81
CA GLY A 157 3.06 27.01 24.39
C GLY A 157 4.45 27.46 23.90
N GLU A 158 4.78 27.12 22.66
CA GLU A 158 5.97 27.65 21.98
C GLU A 158 5.63 29.02 21.35
N ASP A 159 5.64 30.07 22.18
CA ASP A 159 5.22 31.44 21.81
C ASP A 159 5.89 31.95 20.51
N GLY A 160 7.19 31.68 20.34
CA GLY A 160 7.93 32.08 19.14
C GLY A 160 7.35 31.48 17.85
N LEU A 161 6.84 30.24 17.90
CA LEU A 161 6.13 29.64 16.78
C LEU A 161 4.71 30.20 16.68
N HIS A 162 3.99 30.34 17.80
CA HIS A 162 2.60 30.81 17.79
C HIS A 162 2.45 32.20 17.17
N VAL A 163 3.43 33.09 17.39
CA VAL A 163 3.52 34.39 16.72
C VAL A 163 3.60 34.23 15.19
N LEU A 164 4.37 33.27 14.70
CA LEU A 164 4.55 33.01 13.27
C LEU A 164 3.35 32.29 12.63
N LEU A 165 2.65 31.44 13.39
CA LEU A 165 1.42 30.77 12.95
C LEU A 165 0.28 31.78 12.73
N GLY A 166 0.25 32.88 13.48
CA GLY A 166 -0.74 33.93 13.36
C GLY A 166 -2.12 33.47 13.83
N THR A 167 -3.13 33.55 12.96
CA THR A 167 -4.52 33.24 13.33
C THR A 167 -4.88 31.76 13.23
N ASN A 168 -4.11 30.96 12.50
CA ASN A 168 -4.34 29.53 12.36
C ASN A 168 -3.23 28.75 13.05
N LEU A 169 -3.49 28.34 14.28
CA LEU A 169 -2.52 27.68 15.15
C LEU A 169 -2.41 26.17 14.92
N ARG A 170 -3.15 25.60 13.96
CA ARG A 170 -3.16 24.15 13.74
C ARG A 170 -1.81 23.64 13.26
N VAL A 171 -1.22 22.75 14.06
CA VAL A 171 0.02 22.02 13.79
C VAL A 171 -0.30 20.56 13.51
N ASN A 172 0.01 20.07 12.31
CA ASN A 172 -0.36 18.73 11.86
C ASN A 172 0.67 17.66 12.26
N GLN A 173 1.97 17.94 12.15
CA GLN A 173 3.03 16.96 12.42
C GLN A 173 4.32 17.66 12.87
N LEU A 174 5.11 16.97 13.71
CA LEU A 174 6.45 17.36 14.12
C LEU A 174 7.51 16.34 13.66
N ALA A 175 8.71 16.83 13.35
CA ALA A 175 9.85 15.98 13.04
C ALA A 175 11.12 16.51 13.70
N PHE A 176 11.90 15.60 14.29
CA PHE A 176 13.18 15.91 14.93
C PHE A 176 14.31 15.58 13.97
N GLY A 177 15.16 16.57 13.71
CA GLY A 177 16.30 16.48 12.80
C GLY A 177 17.64 16.40 13.54
N PRO A 178 18.75 16.42 12.78
CA PRO A 178 20.09 16.53 13.34
C PRO A 178 20.27 17.82 14.15
N ASP A 179 21.25 17.83 15.05
CA ASP A 179 21.66 18.99 15.86
C ASP A 179 20.53 19.65 16.69
N GLY A 180 19.45 18.90 16.95
CA GLY A 180 18.31 19.37 17.72
C GLY A 180 17.32 20.22 16.93
N GLU A 181 17.41 20.23 15.59
CA GLU A 181 16.42 20.89 14.74
C GLU A 181 15.03 20.27 14.97
N LEU A 182 14.01 21.11 15.10
CA LEU A 182 12.61 20.70 15.18
C LEU A 182 11.83 21.32 14.04
N ALA A 183 11.39 20.52 13.09
CA ALA A 183 10.55 20.95 11.98
C ALA A 183 9.07 20.67 12.27
N VAL A 184 8.21 21.56 11.77
CA VAL A 184 6.78 21.56 12.04
C VAL A 184 5.99 21.79 10.76
N ALA A 185 5.12 20.83 10.44
CA ALA A 185 4.08 20.96 9.42
C ALA A 185 2.83 21.60 10.04
N ALA A 186 2.41 22.75 9.54
CA ALA A 186 1.24 23.47 10.04
C ALA A 186 0.35 23.96 8.90
N GLU A 187 -0.90 24.32 9.24
CA GLU A 187 -1.81 24.95 8.28
C GLU A 187 -1.26 26.28 7.76
N ALA A 188 -0.56 27.04 8.60
CA ALA A 188 0.05 28.31 8.23
C ALA A 188 1.32 28.15 7.35
N GLY A 189 1.90 26.95 7.26
CA GLY A 189 3.10 26.68 6.47
C GLY A 189 4.07 25.68 7.10
N LEU A 190 5.30 25.68 6.59
CA LEU A 190 6.42 24.90 7.12
C LEU A 190 7.29 25.79 8.00
N PHE A 191 7.62 25.32 9.20
CA PHE A 191 8.46 26.04 10.15
C PHE A 191 9.55 25.12 10.68
N ALA A 192 10.68 25.68 11.07
CA ALA A 192 11.72 24.94 11.78
C ALA A 192 12.30 25.79 12.91
N ARG A 193 12.74 25.10 13.96
CA ARG A 193 13.50 25.69 15.05
C ARG A 193 14.93 25.17 15.03
N ALA A 194 15.87 26.07 14.84
CA ALA A 194 17.30 25.83 14.99
C ALA A 194 17.89 26.87 15.95
N ASP A 195 18.82 26.48 16.82
CA ASP A 195 19.46 27.35 17.82
C ASP A 195 18.47 28.17 18.66
N GLY A 196 17.31 27.57 18.99
CA GLY A 196 16.25 28.19 19.79
C GLY A 196 15.38 29.23 19.06
N ARG A 197 15.63 29.50 17.78
CA ARG A 197 14.87 30.45 16.97
C ARG A 197 13.97 29.73 15.97
N TRP A 198 12.71 30.16 15.91
CA TRP A 198 11.75 29.69 14.91
C TRP A 198 11.84 30.53 13.63
N ASP A 199 11.85 29.85 12.49
CA ASP A 199 11.82 30.45 11.17
C ASP A 199 10.76 29.79 10.29
N ARG A 200 10.10 30.59 9.44
CA ARG A 200 9.27 30.07 8.35
C ARG A 200 10.16 29.64 7.20
N LEU A 201 9.97 28.41 6.74
CA LEU A 201 10.67 27.88 5.59
C LEU A 201 9.82 28.07 4.32
N ILE A 202 10.47 28.55 3.26
CA ILE A 202 9.85 28.75 1.95
C ILE A 202 10.64 27.89 0.96
N PRO A 203 10.13 26.71 0.56
CA PRO A 203 10.77 25.89 -0.45
C PRO A 203 10.97 26.66 -1.76
N ASP A 204 12.21 26.67 -2.26
CA ASP A 204 12.63 27.45 -3.43
C ASP A 204 13.72 26.69 -4.20
N ASP A 205 13.38 26.15 -5.38
CA ASP A 205 14.32 25.44 -6.26
C ASP A 205 14.94 26.36 -7.34
N GLY A 206 14.77 27.68 -7.20
CA GLY A 206 15.24 28.70 -8.14
C GLY A 206 14.31 28.91 -9.34
N ALA A 207 13.53 27.90 -9.74
CA ALA A 207 12.52 28.02 -10.79
C ALA A 207 11.12 28.25 -10.23
N ARG A 208 10.85 27.66 -9.06
CA ARG A 208 9.59 27.65 -8.34
C ARG A 208 9.86 27.99 -6.89
N ARG A 209 9.00 28.84 -6.33
CA ARG A 209 9.02 29.22 -4.92
C ARG A 209 7.65 28.99 -4.30
N TRP A 210 7.58 28.13 -3.30
CA TRP A 210 6.33 27.77 -2.63
C TRP A 210 6.22 28.45 -1.28
N ALA A 211 5.33 29.44 -1.18
CA ALA A 211 4.82 29.89 0.11
C ALA A 211 3.77 28.89 0.61
N VAL A 212 4.21 27.68 0.96
CA VAL A 212 3.32 26.57 1.33
C VAL A 212 2.41 26.94 2.49
N ALA A 213 1.18 26.43 2.43
CA ALA A 213 0.14 26.46 3.44
C ALA A 213 -0.56 25.10 3.41
N GLY A 214 -1.22 24.72 4.51
CA GLY A 214 -1.82 23.40 4.65
C GLY A 214 -0.77 22.28 4.61
N VAL A 215 0.42 22.50 5.20
CA VAL A 215 1.47 21.48 5.21
C VAL A 215 0.99 20.31 6.08
N ARG A 216 0.91 19.12 5.49
CA ARG A 216 0.28 17.93 6.08
C ARG A 216 1.27 17.03 6.78
N GLY A 217 2.49 16.93 6.25
CA GLY A 217 3.53 16.11 6.83
C GLY A 217 4.91 16.71 6.71
N VAL A 218 5.77 16.29 7.63
CA VAL A 218 7.18 16.68 7.72
C VAL A 218 7.99 15.51 8.27
N ALA A 219 9.17 15.27 7.71
CA ALA A 219 10.09 14.24 8.18
C ALA A 219 11.54 14.61 7.87
N PHE A 220 12.48 14.16 8.68
CA PHE A 220 13.89 14.11 8.31
C PHE A 220 14.22 12.69 7.87
N ASP A 221 14.87 12.52 6.72
CA ASP A 221 15.37 11.20 6.31
C ASP A 221 16.68 10.83 7.04
N GLU A 222 17.25 9.68 6.69
CA GLU A 222 18.47 9.17 7.32
C GLU A 222 19.71 10.04 7.09
N ASP A 223 19.75 10.75 5.97
CA ASP A 223 20.83 11.67 5.63
C ASP A 223 20.61 13.07 6.21
N GLY A 224 19.57 13.26 7.03
CA GLY A 224 19.22 14.53 7.65
C GLY A 224 18.54 15.52 6.69
N ARG A 225 18.06 15.06 5.53
CA ARG A 225 17.33 15.92 4.59
C ARG A 225 15.92 16.17 5.10
N LEU A 226 15.49 17.42 5.07
CA LEU A 226 14.16 17.81 5.51
C LEU A 226 13.17 17.65 4.37
N TRP A 227 12.16 16.82 4.58
CA TRP A 227 11.06 16.61 3.67
C TRP A 227 9.77 17.22 4.21
N CYS A 228 8.96 17.78 3.32
CA CYS A 228 7.60 18.21 3.65
C CYS A 228 6.61 17.89 2.52
N ALA A 229 5.34 17.75 2.89
CA ALA A 229 4.25 17.51 1.96
C ALA A 229 3.11 18.51 2.17
N SER A 230 2.59 19.03 1.06
CA SER A 230 1.59 20.09 1.01
C SER A 230 0.68 19.87 -0.20
N PRO A 231 -0.46 20.57 -0.32
CA PRO A 231 -1.31 20.51 -1.51
C PRO A 231 -0.60 20.91 -2.82
N GLN A 232 0.55 21.59 -2.74
CA GLN A 232 1.38 21.92 -3.90
C GLN A 232 2.26 20.75 -4.37
N GLY A 233 2.42 19.71 -3.56
CA GLY A 233 3.33 18.59 -3.78
C GLY A 233 4.26 18.33 -2.59
N ALA A 234 5.33 17.57 -2.85
CA ALA A 234 6.38 17.27 -1.89
C ALA A 234 7.61 18.16 -2.13
N ALA A 235 8.36 18.47 -1.09
CA ALA A 235 9.63 19.18 -1.19
C ALA A 235 10.68 18.55 -0.29
N CYS A 236 11.95 18.60 -0.72
CA CYS A 236 13.11 18.12 0.00
C CYS A 236 14.15 19.24 0.09
N ARG A 237 14.70 19.47 1.30
CA ARG A 237 15.82 20.37 1.54
C ARG A 237 17.07 19.55 1.87
N GLU A 238 18.10 19.72 1.06
CA GLU A 238 19.41 19.09 1.19
C GLU A 238 20.47 20.18 1.09
N GLU A 239 21.34 20.29 2.10
CA GLU A 239 22.41 21.32 2.16
C GLU A 239 21.92 22.76 1.89
N GLY A 240 20.68 23.08 2.31
CA GLY A 240 20.06 24.39 2.13
C GLY A 240 19.40 24.63 0.77
N ALA A 241 19.61 23.75 -0.22
CA ALA A 241 18.92 23.79 -1.51
C ALA A 241 17.60 23.00 -1.45
N TRP A 242 16.57 23.47 -2.17
CA TRP A 242 15.31 22.76 -2.28
C TRP A 242 15.15 22.04 -3.61
N ARG A 243 14.53 20.87 -3.56
CA ARG A 243 13.96 20.18 -4.72
C ARG A 243 12.46 20.03 -4.51
N LEU A 244 11.67 20.43 -5.50
CA LEU A 244 10.21 20.40 -5.44
C LEU A 244 9.67 19.33 -6.39
N TYR A 245 8.67 18.58 -5.92
CA TYR A 245 8.10 17.43 -6.61
C TYR A 245 6.59 17.56 -6.72
N THR A 246 6.11 17.53 -7.95
CA THR A 246 4.70 17.52 -8.34
C THR A 246 4.42 16.29 -9.20
N GLY A 247 3.23 16.21 -9.81
CA GLY A 247 2.96 15.21 -10.85
C GLY A 247 3.95 15.24 -12.02
N TYR A 248 4.57 16.39 -12.32
CA TYR A 248 5.59 16.49 -13.36
C TYR A 248 6.87 15.73 -13.00
N GLU A 249 7.28 15.76 -11.73
CA GLU A 249 8.42 15.00 -11.20
C GLU A 249 8.04 13.58 -10.74
N GLY A 250 6.82 13.15 -11.04
CA GLY A 250 6.37 11.77 -10.85
C GLY A 250 5.62 11.49 -9.56
N VAL A 251 5.24 12.50 -8.76
CA VAL A 251 4.36 12.31 -7.60
C VAL A 251 2.99 11.84 -8.10
N PRO A 252 2.54 10.62 -7.81
CA PRO A 252 1.32 10.05 -8.40
C PRO A 252 0.03 10.63 -7.83
N TYR A 253 0.06 11.14 -6.59
CA TYR A 253 -1.10 11.67 -5.86
C TYR A 253 -0.62 12.65 -4.78
N ASP A 254 -1.35 13.74 -4.55
CA ASP A 254 -0.90 14.90 -3.77
C ASP A 254 -1.85 15.30 -2.61
N ASP A 255 -2.81 14.43 -2.25
CA ASP A 255 -3.65 14.62 -1.07
C ASP A 255 -3.07 13.91 0.16
N PHE A 256 -1.95 14.47 0.63
CA PHE A 256 -1.14 13.96 1.72
C PHE A 256 -1.84 14.07 3.08
N THR A 257 -1.57 13.11 3.96
CA THR A 257 -2.06 13.11 5.36
C THR A 257 -0.93 13.12 6.39
N THR A 258 0.21 12.49 6.07
CA THR A 258 1.34 12.31 6.99
C THR A 258 2.61 11.96 6.21
N MET A 259 3.77 12.02 6.87
CA MET A 259 5.04 11.54 6.35
C MET A 259 5.81 10.75 7.40
N ALA A 260 6.60 9.78 6.96
CA ALA A 260 7.49 9.03 7.82
C ALA A 260 8.83 8.76 7.14
N ARG A 261 9.90 8.83 7.92
CA ARG A 261 11.23 8.39 7.53
C ARG A 261 11.25 6.87 7.36
N GLY A 262 11.88 6.37 6.31
CA GLY A 262 12.30 4.98 6.16
C GLY A 262 13.82 4.81 6.24
N GLU A 263 14.29 3.61 5.90
CA GLU A 263 15.72 3.23 5.77
C GLU A 263 16.37 3.83 4.52
N ASP A 264 17.68 4.07 4.54
CA ASP A 264 18.49 4.37 3.33
C ASP A 264 17.95 5.54 2.48
N GLY A 265 17.52 6.62 3.14
CA GLY A 265 16.96 7.81 2.48
C GLY A 265 15.53 7.63 1.93
N VAL A 266 14.89 6.50 2.22
CA VAL A 266 13.47 6.28 1.87
C VAL A 266 12.58 7.21 2.67
N VAL A 267 11.54 7.71 2.01
CA VAL A 267 10.48 8.47 2.66
C VAL A 267 9.14 7.89 2.27
N TRP A 268 8.28 7.67 3.27
CA TRP A 268 6.90 7.27 3.08
C TRP A 268 5.97 8.45 3.26
N PHE A 269 4.96 8.52 2.40
CA PHE A 269 3.94 9.56 2.41
C PHE A 269 2.59 8.87 2.53
N GLY A 270 1.85 9.20 3.58
CA GLY A 270 0.45 8.79 3.73
C GLY A 270 -0.46 9.72 2.95
N MET A 271 -1.54 9.17 2.40
CA MET A 271 -2.54 9.92 1.64
C MET A 271 -3.94 9.60 2.15
N ARG A 272 -4.90 10.44 1.77
CA ARG A 272 -6.32 10.10 1.89
C ARG A 272 -6.72 8.92 1.00
N ILE A 273 -5.97 8.68 -0.07
CA ILE A 273 -6.11 7.52 -0.94
C ILE A 273 -4.74 6.86 -1.16
N GLY A 274 -4.41 5.87 -0.36
CA GLY A 274 -3.19 5.07 -0.45
C GLY A 274 -1.97 5.63 0.29
N ALA A 275 -0.80 5.09 -0.04
CA ALA A 275 0.50 5.56 0.43
C ALA A 275 1.50 5.58 -0.73
N ILE A 276 2.54 6.40 -0.61
CA ILE A 276 3.62 6.48 -1.59
C ILE A 276 4.95 6.22 -0.89
N ARG A 277 5.76 5.31 -1.44
CA ARG A 277 7.17 5.12 -1.07
C ARG A 277 8.04 5.84 -2.08
N TYR A 278 8.96 6.68 -1.62
CA TYR A 278 10.01 7.26 -2.44
C TYR A 278 11.37 6.70 -2.00
N ASP A 279 12.16 6.18 -2.94
CA ASP A 279 13.45 5.53 -2.66
C ASP A 279 14.68 6.37 -3.06
N GLY A 280 14.49 7.68 -3.25
CA GLY A 280 15.51 8.57 -3.79
C GLY A 280 15.52 8.66 -5.32
N ALA A 281 14.82 7.76 -6.03
CA ALA A 281 14.74 7.76 -7.48
C ALA A 281 13.32 7.54 -8.03
N HIS A 282 12.54 6.66 -7.40
CA HIS A 282 11.24 6.21 -7.89
C HIS A 282 10.14 6.44 -6.86
N TRP A 283 8.99 6.89 -7.35
CA TRP A 283 7.74 6.97 -6.61
C TRP A 283 6.95 5.69 -6.82
N ALA A 284 6.62 4.98 -5.73
CA ALA A 284 5.89 3.73 -5.78
C ALA A 284 4.58 3.87 -4.98
N TYR A 285 3.45 3.89 -5.70
CA TYR A 285 2.12 4.05 -5.10
C TYR A 285 1.55 2.71 -4.59
N ARG A 286 0.88 2.75 -3.45
CA ARG A 286 0.31 1.60 -2.73
C ARG A 286 -1.15 1.92 -2.39
N GLN A 287 -2.07 1.30 -3.12
CA GLN A 287 -3.51 1.51 -2.95
C GLN A 287 -4.29 0.19 -2.93
N GLY A 288 -5.38 0.18 -2.20
CA GLY A 288 -6.39 -0.84 -2.16
C GLY A 288 -5.98 -2.03 -1.29
N ARG A 289 -6.88 -2.99 -1.21
CA ARG A 289 -6.71 -4.20 -0.38
C ARG A 289 -5.49 -5.06 -0.75
N ARG A 290 -4.88 -4.81 -1.91
CA ARG A 290 -3.60 -5.41 -2.28
C ARG A 290 -2.46 -4.97 -1.36
N TRP A 291 -2.50 -3.73 -0.87
CA TRP A 291 -1.40 -3.11 -0.13
C TRP A 291 -1.80 -2.69 1.27
N LEU A 292 -3.01 -2.17 1.46
CA LEU A 292 -3.47 -1.58 2.71
C LEU A 292 -4.78 -2.22 3.17
N PRO A 293 -5.12 -2.18 4.47
CA PRO A 293 -6.47 -2.55 4.92
C PRO A 293 -7.52 -1.54 4.46
N HIS A 294 -7.16 -0.26 4.40
CA HIS A 294 -7.98 0.84 3.90
C HIS A 294 -7.10 1.92 3.25
N ASP A 295 -7.67 2.68 2.31
CA ASP A 295 -6.94 3.69 1.52
C ASP A 295 -6.68 4.99 2.31
N GLU A 296 -7.53 5.35 3.26
CA GLU A 296 -7.29 6.48 4.16
C GLU A 296 -6.20 6.14 5.17
N VAL A 297 -4.97 6.58 4.89
CA VAL A 297 -3.80 6.44 5.77
C VAL A 297 -3.73 7.65 6.70
N ARG A 298 -3.62 7.41 8.01
CA ARG A 298 -3.63 8.47 9.03
C ARG A 298 -2.27 8.71 9.66
N GLU A 299 -1.51 7.63 9.87
CA GLU A 299 -0.15 7.69 10.38
C GLU A 299 0.69 6.55 9.81
N ILE A 300 1.99 6.77 9.68
CA ILE A 300 2.96 5.78 9.23
C ILE A 300 4.10 5.71 10.24
N ALA A 301 4.54 4.49 10.57
CA ALA A 301 5.77 4.25 11.30
C ALA A 301 6.60 3.20 10.54
N VAL A 302 7.91 3.41 10.43
CA VAL A 302 8.81 2.47 9.73
C VAL A 302 9.81 1.92 10.71
N ASP A 303 9.94 0.59 10.76
CA ASP A 303 10.91 -0.06 11.65
C ASP A 303 12.31 -0.14 11.04
N ALA A 304 13.26 -0.57 11.86
CA ALA A 304 14.67 -0.67 11.48
C ALA A 304 14.97 -1.77 10.46
N ASP A 305 13.99 -2.63 10.14
CA ASP A 305 14.09 -3.67 9.09
C ASP A 305 13.39 -3.21 7.80
N GLY A 306 12.95 -1.93 7.74
CA GLY A 306 12.32 -1.32 6.58
C GLY A 306 10.83 -1.62 6.44
N ASN A 307 10.20 -2.30 7.41
CA ASN A 307 8.77 -2.58 7.35
C ASN A 307 7.99 -1.30 7.67
N ALA A 308 7.07 -0.96 6.77
CA ALA A 308 6.22 0.21 6.95
C ALA A 308 4.88 -0.21 7.54
N TRP A 309 4.54 0.37 8.69
CA TRP A 309 3.28 0.20 9.40
C TRP A 309 2.36 1.37 9.12
N PHE A 310 1.07 1.08 8.86
CA PHE A 310 0.07 2.05 8.43
C PHE A 310 -1.13 1.99 9.35
N ALA A 311 -1.37 3.08 10.10
CA ALA A 311 -2.65 3.32 10.75
C ALA A 311 -3.65 3.76 9.68
N THR A 312 -4.76 3.03 9.54
CA THR A 312 -5.79 3.33 8.53
C THR A 312 -7.19 3.28 9.13
N ALA A 313 -8.17 3.85 8.41
CA ALA A 313 -9.58 3.79 8.82
C ALA A 313 -10.21 2.38 8.86
N GLY A 314 -9.52 1.34 8.37
CA GLY A 314 -10.04 -0.03 8.32
C GLY A 314 -9.09 -1.10 8.84
N GLY A 315 -8.10 -0.72 9.65
CA GLY A 315 -7.20 -1.62 10.35
C GLY A 315 -5.75 -1.11 10.39
N LEU A 316 -4.89 -1.89 11.05
CA LEU A 316 -3.46 -1.68 11.04
C LEU A 316 -2.85 -2.54 9.93
N GLY A 317 -2.17 -1.92 8.98
CA GLY A 317 -1.46 -2.62 7.90
C GLY A 317 0.05 -2.61 8.14
N VAL A 318 0.75 -3.63 7.65
CA VAL A 318 2.21 -3.59 7.48
C VAL A 318 2.58 -4.07 6.09
N ILE A 319 3.48 -3.35 5.45
CA ILE A 319 4.21 -3.80 4.26
C ILE A 319 5.60 -4.21 4.72
N GLU A 320 5.78 -5.52 4.84
CA GLU A 320 7.03 -6.14 5.26
C GLU A 320 8.00 -6.26 4.08
N ARG A 321 9.29 -6.03 4.37
CA ARG A 321 10.40 -6.22 3.43
C ARG A 321 11.00 -7.60 3.68
N ARG A 322 10.58 -8.59 2.88
CA ARG A 322 11.05 -9.97 3.04
C ARG A 322 12.06 -10.32 1.97
N ALA A 323 13.28 -10.63 2.41
CA ALA A 323 14.31 -11.22 1.57
C ALA A 323 13.78 -12.52 0.95
N THR A 324 13.76 -12.59 -0.38
CA THR A 324 13.32 -13.77 -1.12
C THR A 324 14.04 -13.90 -2.47
N THR A 325 13.93 -15.06 -3.10
CA THR A 325 14.39 -15.32 -4.46
C THR A 325 13.23 -15.36 -5.46
N LEU A 326 13.54 -15.23 -6.75
CA LEU A 326 12.51 -15.37 -7.80
C LEU A 326 11.89 -16.77 -7.80
N ALA A 327 12.66 -17.80 -7.43
CA ALA A 327 12.18 -19.18 -7.35
C ALA A 327 11.21 -19.39 -6.19
N GLU A 328 11.49 -18.84 -5.01
CA GLU A 328 10.56 -18.88 -3.86
C GLU A 328 9.28 -18.12 -4.15
N LYS A 329 9.38 -16.95 -4.77
CA LYS A 329 8.21 -16.16 -5.18
C LYS A 329 7.37 -16.89 -6.23
N ALA A 330 7.99 -17.52 -7.22
CA ALA A 330 7.29 -18.32 -8.21
C ALA A 330 6.55 -19.49 -7.53
N ARG A 331 7.25 -20.21 -6.65
CA ARG A 331 6.68 -21.32 -5.88
C ARG A 331 5.45 -20.92 -5.06
N PHE A 332 5.49 -19.75 -4.40
CA PHE A 332 4.31 -19.23 -3.70
C PHE A 332 3.08 -19.13 -4.61
N PHE A 333 3.23 -18.56 -5.81
CA PHE A 333 2.10 -18.44 -6.75
C PHE A 333 1.69 -19.78 -7.34
N GLU A 334 2.63 -20.69 -7.60
CA GLU A 334 2.32 -22.05 -8.04
C GLU A 334 1.49 -22.80 -6.99
N ASP A 335 1.91 -22.75 -5.72
CA ASP A 335 1.21 -23.39 -4.60
C ASP A 335 -0.21 -22.79 -4.43
N GLU A 336 -0.37 -21.48 -4.57
CA GLU A 336 -1.68 -20.81 -4.56
C GLU A 336 -2.57 -21.25 -5.73
N ILE A 337 -1.99 -21.36 -6.94
CA ILE A 337 -2.73 -21.81 -8.11
C ILE A 337 -3.24 -23.23 -7.91
N ASP A 338 -2.37 -24.13 -7.42
CA ASP A 338 -2.71 -25.52 -7.21
C ASP A 338 -3.73 -25.73 -6.09
N ALA A 339 -3.69 -24.90 -5.05
CA ALA A 339 -4.63 -24.97 -3.92
C ALA A 339 -6.04 -24.44 -4.27
N TYR A 340 -6.14 -23.38 -5.09
CA TYR A 340 -7.39 -22.63 -5.24
C TYR A 340 -7.84 -22.44 -6.69
N HIS A 341 -6.91 -22.21 -7.61
CA HIS A 341 -7.27 -21.71 -8.94
C HIS A 341 -7.47 -22.81 -9.99
N ARG A 342 -7.13 -24.07 -9.69
CA ARG A 342 -7.35 -25.20 -10.61
C ARG A 342 -8.83 -25.56 -10.70
N ARG A 343 -9.40 -25.38 -11.88
CA ARG A 343 -10.76 -25.78 -12.23
C ARG A 343 -10.77 -27.05 -13.05
N THR A 344 -11.78 -27.88 -12.81
CA THR A 344 -12.03 -29.16 -13.51
C THR A 344 -10.92 -30.20 -13.34
N PRO A 345 -11.15 -31.48 -13.70
CA PRO A 345 -10.08 -32.47 -13.78
C PRO A 345 -8.96 -32.15 -14.79
N TYR A 346 -9.18 -31.20 -15.71
CA TYR A 346 -8.20 -30.79 -16.72
C TYR A 346 -7.23 -29.71 -16.24
N GLY A 347 -7.47 -29.09 -15.07
CA GLY A 347 -6.53 -28.19 -14.43
C GLY A 347 -6.42 -26.78 -15.05
N PHE A 348 -7.49 -26.29 -15.67
CA PHE A 348 -7.58 -24.89 -16.13
C PHE A 348 -7.34 -23.95 -14.96
N VAL A 349 -6.56 -22.89 -15.17
CA VAL A 349 -6.31 -21.85 -14.16
C VAL A 349 -7.36 -20.77 -14.33
N ASP A 350 -8.08 -20.45 -13.26
CA ASP A 350 -9.06 -19.37 -13.28
C ASP A 350 -9.17 -18.64 -11.93
N ALA A 351 -9.77 -17.46 -11.94
CA ALA A 351 -10.01 -16.69 -10.72
C ALA A 351 -10.95 -17.43 -9.76
N VAL A 352 -10.76 -17.18 -8.47
CA VAL A 352 -11.71 -17.57 -7.41
C VAL A 352 -12.29 -16.32 -6.77
N HIS A 353 -13.52 -16.42 -6.29
CA HIS A 353 -14.17 -15.36 -5.53
C HIS A 353 -14.16 -15.72 -4.05
N LEU A 354 -13.54 -14.86 -3.23
CA LEU A 354 -13.58 -15.00 -1.78
C LEU A 354 -14.89 -14.40 -1.26
N LYS A 355 -15.61 -15.13 -0.41
CA LYS A 355 -16.83 -14.62 0.23
C LYS A 355 -16.51 -13.44 1.15
N THR A 356 -15.43 -13.57 1.90
CA THR A 356 -14.88 -12.51 2.75
C THR A 356 -13.49 -12.13 2.21
N PRO A 357 -13.24 -10.86 1.85
CA PRO A 357 -11.96 -10.42 1.30
C PRO A 357 -10.77 -10.76 2.21
N GLY A 358 -9.80 -11.51 1.69
CA GLY A 358 -8.60 -11.92 2.43
C GLY A 358 -8.74 -13.23 3.20
N ASP A 359 -9.96 -13.74 3.37
CA ASP A 359 -10.23 -15.05 3.95
C ASP A 359 -10.33 -16.10 2.85
N LYS A 360 -9.38 -17.05 2.86
CA LYS A 360 -9.30 -18.14 1.88
C LYS A 360 -9.99 -19.42 2.35
N SER A 361 -10.64 -19.42 3.52
CA SER A 361 -11.38 -20.58 4.03
C SER A 361 -12.71 -20.79 3.31
N GLU A 362 -13.32 -19.71 2.81
CA GLU A 362 -14.56 -19.72 2.04
C GLU A 362 -14.36 -19.05 0.68
N TRP A 363 -14.36 -19.84 -0.39
CA TRP A 363 -14.25 -19.35 -1.76
C TRP A 363 -15.17 -20.12 -2.71
N THR A 364 -15.53 -19.48 -3.82
CA THR A 364 -16.28 -20.08 -4.91
C THR A 364 -15.54 -19.92 -6.23
N GLN A 365 -15.82 -20.81 -7.16
CA GLN A 365 -15.29 -20.77 -8.52
C GLN A 365 -16.42 -21.11 -9.49
N SER A 366 -16.48 -20.38 -10.59
CA SER A 366 -17.42 -20.60 -11.70
C SER A 366 -16.64 -20.77 -13.01
N ASP A 367 -17.33 -21.09 -14.10
CA ASP A 367 -16.77 -20.82 -15.42
C ASP A 367 -16.46 -19.32 -15.57
N SER A 368 -15.31 -18.99 -16.16
CA SER A 368 -15.11 -17.69 -16.79
C SER A 368 -15.57 -17.74 -18.25
N ASP A 369 -15.61 -16.57 -18.88
CA ASP A 369 -15.75 -16.50 -20.32
C ASP A 369 -14.44 -16.85 -21.05
N ASN A 370 -13.35 -17.25 -20.37
CA ASN A 370 -12.09 -17.62 -21.02
C ASN A 370 -11.16 -18.49 -20.16
N ASP A 371 -11.32 -19.81 -20.22
CA ASP A 371 -10.41 -20.78 -19.59
C ASP A 371 -8.98 -20.75 -20.17
N GLY A 372 -8.82 -20.23 -21.39
CA GLY A 372 -7.56 -20.27 -22.11
C GLY A 372 -6.56 -19.21 -21.65
N LEU A 373 -7.02 -18.05 -21.17
CA LEU A 373 -6.17 -16.89 -20.91
C LEU A 373 -5.13 -17.16 -19.81
N TRP A 374 -5.60 -17.40 -18.58
CA TRP A 374 -4.72 -17.63 -17.44
C TRP A 374 -3.99 -18.96 -17.54
N THR A 375 -4.64 -20.01 -18.06
CA THR A 375 -4.01 -21.31 -18.34
C THR A 375 -2.83 -21.19 -19.30
N GLY A 376 -2.98 -20.39 -20.37
CA GLY A 376 -1.91 -20.14 -21.33
C GLY A 376 -0.74 -19.34 -20.76
N MET A 377 -1.03 -18.29 -19.99
CA MET A 377 0.03 -17.53 -19.29
C MET A 377 0.80 -18.40 -18.30
N TYR A 378 0.08 -19.21 -17.51
CA TYR A 378 0.67 -20.18 -16.60
C TYR A 378 1.54 -21.20 -17.34
N GLY A 379 1.01 -21.85 -18.39
CA GLY A 379 1.75 -22.84 -19.17
C GLY A 379 3.00 -22.28 -19.85
N ALA A 380 2.96 -21.02 -20.30
CA ALA A 380 4.15 -20.32 -20.81
C ALA A 380 5.18 -20.07 -19.69
N GLY A 381 4.74 -19.66 -18.51
CA GLY A 381 5.59 -19.53 -17.32
C GLY A 381 6.31 -20.83 -16.97
N GLU A 382 5.58 -21.95 -16.95
CA GLU A 382 6.14 -23.28 -16.67
C GLU A 382 7.13 -23.75 -17.76
N CYS A 383 6.90 -23.40 -19.04
CA CYS A 383 7.88 -23.63 -20.09
C CYS A 383 9.20 -22.89 -19.83
N PHE A 384 9.12 -21.62 -19.43
CA PHE A 384 10.31 -20.84 -19.07
C PHE A 384 10.99 -21.39 -17.82
N ALA A 385 10.22 -21.80 -16.80
CA ALA A 385 10.74 -22.44 -15.60
C ALA A 385 11.51 -23.72 -15.96
N TRP A 386 10.95 -24.64 -16.76
CA TRP A 386 11.66 -25.82 -17.24
C TRP A 386 12.95 -25.46 -18.01
N ALA A 387 12.89 -24.47 -18.91
CA ALA A 387 14.06 -24.05 -19.68
C ALA A 387 15.20 -23.54 -18.78
N ALA A 388 14.86 -22.82 -17.71
CA ALA A 388 15.80 -22.24 -16.77
C ALA A 388 16.34 -23.24 -15.74
N THR A 389 15.48 -24.09 -15.16
CA THR A 389 15.82 -24.93 -14.00
C THR A 389 16.03 -26.40 -14.34
N ARG A 390 15.46 -26.86 -15.46
CA ARG A 390 15.35 -28.28 -15.80
C ARG A 390 14.61 -29.11 -14.74
N ASP A 391 13.69 -28.49 -13.99
CA ASP A 391 12.81 -29.20 -13.05
C ASP A 391 11.72 -30.01 -13.79
N PRO A 392 11.71 -31.35 -13.71
CA PRO A 392 10.69 -32.18 -14.34
C PRO A 392 9.25 -31.77 -14.00
N LYS A 393 8.99 -31.26 -12.79
CA LYS A 393 7.64 -30.80 -12.39
C LYS A 393 7.16 -29.64 -13.25
N ALA A 394 8.04 -28.68 -13.55
CA ALA A 394 7.70 -27.56 -14.42
C ALA A 394 7.35 -28.03 -15.84
N LYS A 395 8.08 -29.03 -16.35
CA LYS A 395 7.75 -29.65 -17.64
C LYS A 395 6.38 -30.34 -17.62
N ASP A 396 6.08 -31.08 -16.55
CA ASP A 396 4.80 -31.79 -16.42
C ASP A 396 3.63 -30.81 -16.31
N ARG A 397 3.79 -29.73 -15.56
CA ARG A 397 2.79 -28.65 -15.44
C ARG A 397 2.59 -27.89 -16.75
N ALA A 398 3.67 -27.59 -17.48
CA ALA A 398 3.59 -27.00 -18.81
C ALA A 398 2.82 -27.92 -19.79
N LYS A 399 3.10 -29.22 -19.75
CA LYS A 399 2.39 -30.22 -20.57
C LYS A 399 0.91 -30.29 -20.19
N ALA A 400 0.59 -30.31 -18.90
CA ALA A 400 -0.80 -30.32 -18.44
C ALA A 400 -1.57 -29.09 -18.91
N ALA A 401 -0.99 -27.90 -18.79
CA ALA A 401 -1.58 -26.66 -19.31
C ALA A 401 -1.78 -26.71 -20.83
N PHE A 402 -0.81 -27.24 -21.58
CA PHE A 402 -0.95 -27.42 -23.04
C PHE A 402 -2.09 -28.39 -23.40
N GLU A 403 -2.19 -29.53 -22.70
CA GLU A 403 -3.27 -30.50 -22.93
C GLU A 403 -4.65 -29.92 -22.58
N ALA A 404 -4.75 -29.10 -21.52
CA ALA A 404 -5.98 -28.39 -21.20
C ALA A 404 -6.39 -27.42 -22.33
N LEU A 405 -5.45 -26.62 -22.85
CA LEU A 405 -5.70 -25.74 -23.99
C LEU A 405 -6.05 -26.51 -25.26
N ARG A 406 -5.38 -27.64 -25.51
CA ARG A 406 -5.71 -28.54 -26.63
C ARG A 406 -7.11 -29.11 -26.47
N PHE A 407 -7.54 -29.41 -25.25
CA PHE A 407 -8.89 -29.89 -24.98
C PHE A 407 -9.96 -28.87 -25.36
N LEU A 408 -9.76 -27.58 -25.06
CA LEU A 408 -10.67 -26.52 -25.53
C LEU A 408 -10.85 -26.50 -27.05
N ARG A 409 -9.81 -26.90 -27.79
CA ARG A 409 -9.93 -27.05 -29.24
C ARG A 409 -10.77 -28.26 -29.63
N VAL A 410 -10.45 -29.43 -29.09
CA VAL A 410 -11.03 -30.69 -29.60
C VAL A 410 -12.40 -31.04 -28.99
N VAL A 411 -12.78 -30.43 -27.87
CA VAL A 411 -14.02 -30.78 -27.14
C VAL A 411 -15.30 -30.54 -27.96
N ALA A 412 -15.26 -29.59 -28.90
CA ALA A 412 -16.39 -29.25 -29.75
C ALA A 412 -16.31 -29.88 -31.16
N GLU A 413 -15.25 -30.64 -31.46
CA GLU A 413 -15.10 -31.30 -32.76
C GLU A 413 -16.09 -32.48 -32.86
N GLY A 414 -16.83 -32.58 -33.97
CA GLY A 414 -17.82 -33.63 -34.20
C GLY A 414 -19.13 -33.52 -33.42
N CYS A 415 -19.40 -32.40 -32.72
CA CYS A 415 -20.71 -32.15 -32.12
C CYS A 415 -21.70 -31.54 -33.14
N GLU A 416 -23.00 -31.53 -32.81
CA GLU A 416 -24.05 -30.95 -33.68
C GLU A 416 -23.78 -29.48 -34.04
N HIS A 417 -23.06 -28.76 -33.18
CA HIS A 417 -22.72 -27.36 -33.33
C HIS A 417 -21.20 -27.13 -33.41
N GLU A 418 -20.51 -27.99 -34.16
CA GLU A 418 -19.05 -27.89 -34.35
C GLU A 418 -18.64 -26.49 -34.86
N PRO A 419 -17.67 -25.83 -34.22
CA PRO A 419 -17.27 -24.49 -34.61
C PRO A 419 -16.38 -24.52 -35.87
N PRO A 420 -16.32 -23.41 -36.65
CA PRO A 420 -15.41 -23.33 -37.78
C PRO A 420 -13.95 -23.56 -37.39
N ALA A 421 -13.17 -24.09 -38.32
CA ALA A 421 -11.74 -24.31 -38.11
C ALA A 421 -11.04 -23.03 -37.62
N GLY A 422 -10.35 -23.13 -36.48
CA GLY A 422 -9.63 -22.00 -35.86
C GLY A 422 -10.31 -21.47 -34.60
N PHE A 423 -11.59 -21.78 -34.39
CA PHE A 423 -12.29 -21.46 -33.15
C PHE A 423 -12.07 -22.57 -32.12
N VAL A 424 -12.01 -22.18 -30.85
CA VAL A 424 -11.87 -23.07 -29.69
C VAL A 424 -13.01 -22.77 -28.72
N ALA A 425 -13.41 -23.77 -27.93
CA ALA A 425 -14.30 -23.54 -26.81
C ALA A 425 -13.68 -22.48 -25.90
N ARG A 426 -14.47 -21.47 -25.50
CA ARG A 426 -14.01 -20.42 -24.59
C ARG A 426 -13.94 -20.90 -23.16
N SER A 427 -14.83 -21.82 -22.79
CA SER A 427 -14.91 -22.42 -21.48
C SER A 427 -15.62 -23.77 -21.57
N ILE A 428 -15.42 -24.62 -20.58
CA ILE A 428 -16.13 -25.91 -20.44
C ILE A 428 -16.85 -26.03 -19.10
N LEU A 429 -17.93 -26.82 -19.09
CA LEU A 429 -18.67 -27.22 -17.90
C LEU A 429 -18.98 -28.72 -17.97
N PRO A 430 -19.03 -29.42 -16.82
CA PRO A 430 -19.41 -30.83 -16.79
C PRO A 430 -20.90 -31.00 -17.08
N THR A 431 -21.25 -31.97 -17.90
CA THR A 431 -22.65 -32.31 -18.22
C THR A 431 -23.45 -32.85 -17.02
N SER A 432 -22.76 -33.26 -15.95
CA SER A 432 -23.39 -33.67 -14.69
C SER A 432 -23.73 -32.50 -13.76
N GLY A 433 -23.36 -31.26 -14.14
CA GLY A 433 -23.68 -30.06 -13.38
C GLY A 433 -25.10 -29.53 -13.65
N PRO A 434 -25.51 -28.46 -12.94
CA PRO A 434 -26.75 -27.74 -13.27
C PRO A 434 -26.73 -27.18 -14.70
N ASP A 435 -27.89 -26.98 -15.32
CA ASP A 435 -27.99 -26.35 -16.65
C ASP A 435 -27.43 -24.91 -16.56
N PRO A 436 -26.33 -24.60 -17.27
CA PRO A 436 -25.68 -23.30 -17.16
C PRO A 436 -26.43 -22.14 -17.84
N ASN A 437 -27.55 -22.45 -18.52
CA ASN A 437 -28.45 -21.44 -19.07
C ASN A 437 -29.50 -20.96 -18.05
N GLU A 438 -29.79 -21.73 -16.99
CA GLU A 438 -30.79 -21.36 -15.99
C GLU A 438 -30.40 -20.05 -15.26
N GLY A 439 -31.30 -19.05 -15.28
CA GLY A 439 -31.11 -17.73 -14.65
C GLY A 439 -30.14 -16.78 -15.37
N ARG A 440 -29.43 -17.24 -16.41
CA ARG A 440 -28.41 -16.44 -17.11
C ARG A 440 -29.03 -15.34 -17.98
N LEU A 441 -30.20 -15.60 -18.57
CA LEU A 441 -30.89 -14.65 -19.46
C LEU A 441 -31.31 -13.37 -18.72
N GLU A 442 -31.87 -13.50 -17.52
CA GLU A 442 -32.25 -12.38 -16.66
C GLU A 442 -31.03 -11.55 -16.27
N ASP A 443 -29.94 -12.22 -15.89
CA ASP A 443 -28.69 -11.56 -15.51
C ASP A 443 -28.01 -10.84 -16.68
N ASP A 444 -27.95 -11.45 -17.87
CA ASP A 444 -27.38 -10.84 -19.07
C ASP A 444 -28.21 -9.59 -19.48
N ARG A 445 -29.55 -9.65 -19.36
CA ARG A 445 -30.41 -8.47 -19.58
C ARG A 445 -30.15 -7.38 -18.54
N ARG A 446 -30.09 -7.73 -17.25
CA ARG A 446 -29.80 -6.78 -16.17
C ARG A 446 -28.46 -6.09 -16.39
N ARG A 447 -27.38 -6.85 -16.67
CA ARG A 447 -26.05 -6.29 -16.94
C ARG A 447 -26.06 -5.32 -18.12
N ARG A 448 -26.76 -5.67 -19.19
CA ARG A 448 -26.90 -4.78 -20.35
C ARG A 448 -27.59 -3.47 -19.98
N ASP A 449 -28.67 -3.58 -19.23
CA ASP A 449 -29.53 -2.44 -18.95
C ASP A 449 -28.95 -1.52 -17.85
N THR A 450 -28.07 -2.04 -16.97
CA THR A 450 -27.51 -1.27 -15.83
C THR A 450 -26.02 -0.94 -15.91
N ASP A 451 -25.20 -1.77 -16.56
CA ASP A 451 -23.73 -1.74 -16.42
C ASP A 451 -23.03 -1.51 -17.78
N ASP A 452 -23.31 -2.38 -18.76
CA ASP A 452 -22.71 -2.31 -20.10
C ASP A 452 -23.79 -2.44 -21.18
N THR A 453 -24.24 -1.31 -21.73
CA THR A 453 -25.25 -1.28 -22.81
C THR A 453 -24.89 -2.09 -24.07
N GLN A 454 -23.62 -2.48 -24.24
CA GLN A 454 -23.16 -3.35 -25.34
C GLN A 454 -23.12 -4.83 -24.97
N TRP A 455 -23.50 -5.18 -23.72
CA TRP A 455 -23.54 -6.55 -23.25
C TRP A 455 -24.53 -7.39 -24.09
N LYS A 456 -24.03 -8.50 -24.62
CA LYS A 456 -24.80 -9.36 -25.52
C LYS A 456 -25.61 -10.36 -24.71
N VAL A 457 -26.90 -10.43 -25.02
CA VAL A 457 -27.85 -11.37 -24.42
C VAL A 457 -28.08 -12.51 -25.41
N PHE A 458 -27.71 -13.74 -25.03
CA PHE A 458 -27.83 -14.95 -25.86
C PHE A 458 -28.62 -16.02 -25.12
N GLU A 459 -29.52 -16.72 -25.82
CA GLU A 459 -30.30 -17.84 -25.27
C GLU A 459 -30.56 -18.91 -26.36
N PRO A 460 -30.16 -20.17 -26.15
CA PRO A 460 -29.26 -20.60 -25.08
C PRO A 460 -27.84 -20.08 -25.34
N ARG A 461 -27.10 -19.78 -24.27
CA ARG A 461 -25.69 -19.39 -24.37
C ARG A 461 -24.77 -20.61 -24.42
N TRP A 462 -25.18 -21.68 -23.78
CA TRP A 462 -24.55 -22.99 -23.84
C TRP A 462 -25.44 -23.93 -24.65
N PRO A 463 -24.92 -24.60 -25.69
CA PRO A 463 -25.68 -25.64 -26.38
C PRO A 463 -26.05 -26.74 -25.38
N LYS A 464 -27.28 -27.28 -25.52
CA LYS A 464 -27.82 -28.32 -24.63
C LYS A 464 -27.15 -29.67 -24.84
#